data_AF-A0A949IF28-F1
#
_entry.id   AF-A0A949IF28-F1
#
_cell.length_a   1.000
_cell.length_b   1.000
_cell.length_c   1.000
_cell.angle_alpha   90.00
_cell.angle_beta   90.00
_cell.angle_gamma   90.00
#
_symmetry.space_group_name_H-M   'P 1'
#
loop_
_entity.id
_entity.type
_entity.pdbx_description
1 polymer ?
#
loop_
_entity_poly.entity_id
_entity_poly.type
_entity_poly.pdbx_seq_one_letter_code
_entity_poly.pdbx_strand_id
1 'polypeptide(L)' 'VRETPFNLAHLRHMTAATEMGAIVFPPLPAFYLRPGSIDEMVAESVERVLALVGAAGAAPRPWGGL' A
#
# COMPACT_ATOMS: atom_id res chain seq x y z
N VAL A 1 5.61 3.43 -5.23
CA VAL A 1 6.67 4.46 -5.02
C VAL A 1 7.05 4.47 -3.56
N ARG A 2 8.35 4.46 -3.22
CA ARG A 2 8.84 4.62 -1.84
C ARG A 2 9.79 5.80 -1.80
N GLU A 3 9.28 6.97 -1.43
CA GLU A 3 10.03 8.22 -1.30
C GLU A 3 9.28 9.16 -0.35
N THR A 4 9.97 10.07 0.32
CA THR A 4 9.38 11.18 1.08
C THR A 4 10.42 12.29 1.33
N PRO A 5 10.10 13.58 1.10
CA PRO A 5 8.83 14.10 0.59
C PRO A 5 8.65 13.86 -0.92
N PHE A 6 7.41 13.94 -1.41
CA PHE A 6 7.16 13.96 -2.85
C PHE A 6 7.34 15.37 -3.40
N ASN A 7 8.24 15.52 -4.37
CA ASN A 7 8.30 16.72 -5.19
C ASN A 7 7.25 16.65 -6.33
N LEU A 8 7.09 17.75 -7.07
CA LEU A 8 6.11 17.83 -8.16
C LEU A 8 6.38 16.81 -9.30
N ALA A 9 7.64 16.46 -9.56
CA ALA A 9 7.97 15.47 -10.57
C ALA A 9 7.49 14.07 -10.15
N HIS A 10 7.66 13.69 -8.87
CA HIS A 10 7.12 12.44 -8.34
C HIS A 10 5.61 12.37 -8.53
N LEU A 11 4.88 13.43 -8.16
CA LEU A 11 3.42 13.49 -8.29
C LEU A 11 2.98 13.37 -9.75
N ARG A 12 3.59 14.13 -10.68
CA ARG A 12 3.26 14.06 -12.11
C ARG A 12 3.47 12.67 -12.71
N HIS A 13 4.57 11.99 -12.36
CA HIS A 13 4.81 10.63 -12.82
C HIS A 13 3.82 9.62 -12.22
N MET A 14 3.49 9.74 -10.93
CA MET A 14 2.48 8.89 -10.30
C MET A 14 1.09 9.10 -10.92
N THR A 15 0.71 10.35 -11.22
CA THR A 15 -0.54 10.68 -11.92
C THR A 15 -0.55 10.05 -13.32
N ALA A 16 0.47 10.31 -14.14
CA ALA A 16 0.53 9.79 -15.50
C ALA A 16 0.49 8.26 -15.54
N ALA A 17 1.22 7.59 -14.64
CA ALA A 17 1.18 6.13 -14.53
C ALA A 17 -0.23 5.62 -14.17
N THR A 18 -0.90 6.30 -13.23
CA THR A 18 -2.27 5.93 -12.82
C THR A 18 -3.28 6.15 -13.94
N GLU A 19 -3.16 7.22 -14.72
CA GLU A 19 -3.99 7.47 -15.91
C GLU A 19 -3.83 6.38 -16.97
N MET A 20 -2.66 5.73 -17.05
CA MET A 20 -2.39 4.59 -17.92
C MET A 20 -2.79 3.22 -17.32
N GLY A 21 -3.44 3.21 -16.15
CA GLY A 21 -3.94 2.00 -15.50
C GLY A 21 -2.99 1.35 -14.49
N ALA A 22 -1.86 1.97 -14.16
CA ALA A 22 -0.99 1.48 -13.09
C ALA A 22 -1.60 1.77 -11.70
N ILE A 23 -1.36 0.87 -10.74
CA ILE A 23 -1.70 1.11 -9.33
C ILE A 23 -0.44 1.57 -8.60
N VAL A 24 -0.43 2.81 -8.12
CA VAL A 24 0.65 3.33 -7.27
C VAL A 24 0.34 3.00 -5.81
N PHE A 25 1.09 2.07 -5.22
CA PHE A 25 0.99 1.71 -3.81
C PHE A 25 2.25 2.17 -3.04
N PRO A 26 2.19 3.29 -2.29
CA PRO A 26 3.24 3.64 -1.34
C PRO A 26 3.17 2.75 -0.09
N PRO A 27 4.30 2.18 0.39
CA PRO A 27 4.31 1.30 1.56
C PRO A 27 4.19 2.13 2.86
N LEU A 28 2.97 2.55 3.18
CA LEU A 28 2.65 3.32 4.38
C LEU A 28 2.02 2.38 5.43
N PRO A 29 2.63 2.23 6.62
CA PRO A 29 2.14 1.27 7.60
C PRO A 29 0.73 1.58 8.12
N ALA A 30 -0.11 0.55 8.16
CA ALA A 30 -1.47 0.61 8.70
C ALA A 30 -1.48 0.56 10.24
N PHE A 31 -1.02 1.63 10.90
CA PHE A 31 -0.93 1.71 12.37
C PHE A 31 -2.27 1.52 13.10
N TYR A 32 -3.38 1.76 12.40
CA TYR A 32 -4.72 1.55 12.92
C TYR A 32 -5.02 0.08 13.26
N LEU A 33 -4.24 -0.87 12.73
CA LEU A 33 -4.30 -2.30 13.06
C LEU A 33 -3.47 -2.68 14.29
N ARG A 34 -2.84 -1.70 14.96
CA ARG A 34 -2.00 -1.87 16.15
C ARG A 34 -1.03 -3.07 16.04
N PRO A 35 -0.16 -3.09 15.01
CA PRO A 35 0.79 -4.19 14.82
C PRO A 35 1.73 -4.29 16.02
N GLY A 36 2.01 -5.50 16.47
CA GLY A 36 2.93 -5.80 17.57
C GLY A 36 4.41 -5.82 17.16
N SER A 37 4.70 -5.83 15.85
CA SER A 37 6.06 -5.91 15.32
C SER A 37 6.19 -5.25 13.94
N ILE A 38 7.44 -5.01 13.51
CA ILE A 38 7.74 -4.54 12.14
C ILE A 38 7.31 -5.60 11.12
N ASP A 39 7.53 -6.89 11.42
CA ASP A 39 7.15 -7.98 10.51
C ASP A 39 5.64 -8.00 10.27
N GLU A 40 4.83 -7.76 11.31
CA GLU A 40 3.37 -7.62 11.14
C GLU A 40 2.97 -6.42 10.27
N MET A 41 3.70 -5.30 10.36
CA MET A 41 3.47 -4.12 9.50
C MET A 41 3.78 -4.44 8.03
N VAL A 42 4.89 -5.15 7.79
CA VAL A 42 5.34 -5.54 6.45
C VAL A 42 4.37 -6.56 5.87
N ALA A 43 4.05 -7.63 6.62
CA ALA A 43 3.14 -8.69 6.18
C ALA A 43 1.78 -8.12 5.77
N GLU A 44 1.19 -7.24 6.59
CA GLU A 44 -0.07 -6.58 6.25
C GLU A 44 0.01 -5.75 4.95
N SER A 45 1.13 -5.08 4.74
CA SER A 45 1.35 -4.29 3.51
C SER A 45 1.48 -5.19 2.28
N VAL A 46 2.14 -6.36 2.43
CA VAL A 46 2.26 -7.38 1.37
C VAL A 46 0.91 -7.99 1.05
N GLU A 47 0.10 -8.37 2.04
CA GLU A 47 -1.25 -8.90 1.84
C GLU A 47 -2.14 -7.94 1.02
N ARG A 48 -2.03 -6.63 1.25
CA ARG A 48 -2.75 -5.63 0.45
C ARG A 48 -2.30 -5.61 -1.01
N VAL A 49 -1.00 -5.72 -1.26
CA VAL A 49 -0.47 -5.79 -2.63
C VAL A 49 -0.90 -7.09 -3.31
N LEU A 50 -0.85 -8.23 -2.60
CA LEU A 50 -1.32 -9.53 -3.09
C LEU A 50 -2.81 -9.48 -3.46
N ALA A 51 -3.64 -8.81 -2.65
CA ALA A 51 -5.04 -8.59 -2.96
C ALA A 51 -5.24 -7.72 -4.21
N LEU A 52 -4.44 -6.66 -4.38
CA LEU A 52 -4.51 -5.76 -5.55
C LEU A 52 -4.18 -6.48 -6.88
N VAL A 53 -3.27 -7.46 -6.85
CA VAL A 53 -2.91 -8.25 -8.05
C VAL A 53 -3.79 -9.48 -8.25
N GLY A 54 -4.79 -9.71 -7.39
CA GLY A 54 -5.70 -10.85 -7.47
C GLY A 54 -5.04 -12.19 -7.12
N ALA A 55 -3.99 -12.18 -6.29
CA ALA A 55 -3.34 -13.41 -5.85
C ALA A 55 -4.31 -14.25 -5.01
N ALA A 56 -4.42 -15.54 -5.33
CA ALA A 56 -5.28 -16.47 -4.62
C ALA A 56 -4.86 -16.57 -3.14
N GLY A 57 -5.83 -16.44 -2.23
CA GLY A 57 -5.60 -16.56 -0.80
C GLY A 57 -5.13 -15.27 -0.10
N ALA A 58 -4.97 -14.15 -0.81
CA ALA A 58 -4.68 -12.87 -0.18
C ALA A 58 -5.79 -12.47 0.81
N ALA A 59 -5.39 -12.13 2.03
CA ALA A 59 -6.32 -11.88 3.14
C ALA A 59 -5.83 -10.71 4.03
N PRO A 60 -5.75 -9.47 3.50
CA PRO A 60 -5.38 -8.31 4.31
C PRO A 60 -6.40 -8.06 5.42
N ARG A 61 -5.94 -7.58 6.58
CA ARG A 61 -6.86 -7.34 7.71
C ARG A 61 -7.79 -6.17 7.39
N PRO A 62 -9.13 -6.36 7.49
CA PRO A 62 -10.07 -5.27 7.26
C PRO A 62 -9.98 -4.23 8.37
N TRP A 63 -10.43 -3.01 8.05
CA TRP A 63 -10.66 -2.00 9.07
C TRP A 63 -11.83 -2.42 9.97
N GLY A 64 -11.63 -2.38 11.29
CA GLY A 64 -12.61 -2.84 12.28
C GLY A 64 -13.73 -1.85 12.61
N GLY A 65 -13.73 -0.65 12.04
CA GLY A 65 -14.67 0.41 12.42
C GLY A 65 -14.25 1.16 13.68
N LEU A 66 -14.99 2.22 14.00
CA LEU A 66 -14.92 2.96 15.27
C LEU A 66 -16.05 2.50 16.19
#